data_AF-A0A1Y5K2Y6-F1
#
_entry.id   AF-A0A1Y5K2Y6-F1
#
_cell.length_a   1.000
_cell.length_b   1.000
_cell.length_c   1.000
_cell.angle_alpha   90.00
_cell.angle_beta   90.00
_cell.angle_gamma   90.00
#
_symmetry.space_group_name_H-M   'P 1'
#
loop_
_entity.id
_entity.type
_entity.pdbx_description
1 polymer ?
#
loop_
_entity_poly.entity_id
_entity_poly.type
_entity_poly.pdbx_seq_one_letter_code
_entity_poly.pdbx_strand_id
1 'polypeptide(L)'
;MKNVLSIRSLVFTALFSALFIVLSLQQMKLTLTPIPITLQTFAVILAGLFLKPKQAFASILAVIALTATGLPLIGGKGGLSLLLGPTGGFIFAFPFCAMFISLVVGKMLENERLMRNKAVAAIVLFVIMEGLSSLLTYVLGIPWMMKILDFTLHEALVAGFYPFILGDAIKSALGVAVAIGLASLILRIRSSSAGAPSASHQETMIIR
;
A
#
# COMPACT_ATOMS: atom_id res chain seq x y z
N MET A 1 17.15 -16.52 16.98
CA MET A 1 16.51 -15.69 15.94
C MET A 1 16.89 -16.22 14.56
N LYS A 2 16.01 -16.96 13.87
CA LYS A 2 16.24 -17.35 12.46
C LYS A 2 15.20 -16.64 11.58
N ASN A 3 15.40 -15.35 11.34
CA ASN A 3 14.72 -14.62 10.28
C ASN A 3 15.42 -14.95 8.95
N VAL A 4 15.30 -16.19 8.48
CA VAL A 4 15.68 -16.47 7.10
C VAL A 4 14.50 -16.02 6.26
N LEU A 5 14.65 -14.91 5.54
CA LEU A 5 13.66 -14.45 4.56
C LEU A 5 13.36 -15.63 3.63
N SER A 6 12.14 -16.17 3.71
CA SER A 6 11.75 -17.23 2.78
C SER A 6 11.87 -16.67 1.37
N ILE A 7 12.49 -17.41 0.44
CA ILE A 7 12.64 -17.03 -0.98
C ILE A 7 11.29 -16.56 -1.53
N ARG A 8 10.22 -17.26 -1.14
CA ARG A 8 8.85 -16.90 -1.52
C ARG A 8 8.45 -15.51 -1.03
N SER A 9 8.68 -15.18 0.23
CA SER A 9 8.40 -13.84 0.78
C SER A 9 9.16 -12.75 0.03
N LEU A 10 10.42 -13.01 -0.32
CA LEU A 10 11.25 -12.08 -1.09
C LEU A 10 10.68 -11.85 -2.49
N VAL A 11 10.34 -12.93 -3.20
CA VAL A 11 9.73 -12.85 -4.54
C VAL A 11 8.42 -12.07 -4.52
N PHE A 12 7.52 -12.35 -3.57
CA PHE A 12 6.28 -11.58 -3.43
C PHE A 12 6.53 -10.11 -3.13
N THR A 13 7.49 -9.80 -2.25
CA THR A 13 7.87 -8.41 -1.95
C THR A 13 8.39 -7.69 -3.20
N ALA A 14 9.26 -8.34 -3.98
CA ALA A 14 9.80 -7.77 -5.22
C ALA A 14 8.71 -7.60 -6.30
N LEU A 15 7.79 -8.56 -6.45
CA LEU A 15 6.68 -8.47 -7.40
C LEU A 15 5.76 -7.29 -7.10
N PHE A 16 5.41 -7.08 -5.83
CA PHE A 16 4.57 -5.93 -5.44
C PHE A 16 5.35 -4.60 -5.50
N SER A 17 6.67 -4.62 -5.33
CA SER A 17 7.52 -3.46 -5.61
C SER A 17 7.44 -3.09 -7.09
N ALA A 18 7.59 -4.06 -7.99
CA ALA A 18 7.45 -3.86 -9.43
C ALA A 18 6.04 -3.40 -9.82
N LEU A 19 5.00 -3.97 -9.22
CA LEU A 19 3.61 -3.56 -9.42
C LEU A 19 3.39 -2.10 -9.02
N PHE A 20 3.93 -1.68 -7.87
CA PHE A 20 3.89 -0.29 -7.42
C PHE A 20 4.57 0.64 -8.41
N ILE A 21 5.75 0.26 -8.93
CA ILE A 21 6.46 1.04 -9.96
C ILE A 21 5.60 1.19 -11.21
N VAL A 22 5.08 0.11 -11.77
CA VAL A 22 4.28 0.14 -13.01
C VAL A 22 3.03 1.00 -12.84
N LEU A 23 2.29 0.83 -11.75
CA LEU A 23 1.10 1.64 -11.45
C LEU A 23 1.46 3.09 -11.13
N SER A 24 2.66 3.33 -10.58
CA SER A 24 3.17 4.68 -10.37
C SER A 24 3.45 5.42 -11.68
N LEU A 25 3.78 4.74 -12.77
CA LEU A 25 4.00 5.36 -14.07
C LEU A 25 2.68 5.82 -14.71
N GLN A 26 1.56 5.18 -14.35
CA GLN A 26 0.23 5.56 -14.81
C GLN A 26 -0.23 6.81 -14.08
N GLN A 27 -0.03 7.96 -14.72
CA GLN A 27 -0.37 9.26 -14.15
C GLN A 27 -1.05 10.17 -15.17
N MET A 28 -2.01 10.95 -14.71
CA MET A 28 -2.64 12.03 -15.46
C MET A 28 -2.32 13.35 -14.77
N LYS A 29 -1.67 14.26 -15.49
CA LYS A 29 -1.37 15.60 -14.98
C LYS A 29 -2.63 16.45 -15.04
N LEU A 30 -2.95 17.10 -13.93
CA LEU A 30 -4.01 18.10 -13.86
C LEU A 30 -3.40 19.47 -14.13
N THR A 31 -4.11 20.33 -14.86
CA THR A 31 -3.69 21.71 -15.12
C THR A 31 -3.70 22.57 -13.86
N LEU A 32 -4.57 22.23 -12.89
CA LEU A 32 -4.85 23.05 -11.71
C LEU A 32 -4.01 22.68 -10.48
N THR A 33 -3.33 21.52 -10.46
CA THR A 33 -2.59 21.04 -9.29
C THR A 33 -1.17 20.58 -9.61
N PRO A 34 -0.21 20.81 -8.70
CA PRO A 34 1.18 20.37 -8.90
C PRO A 34 1.34 18.85 -8.77
N ILE A 35 0.34 18.17 -8.19
CA ILE A 35 0.32 16.73 -7.96
C ILE A 35 -0.45 16.06 -9.12
N PRO A 36 0.11 15.04 -9.78
CA PRO A 36 -0.60 14.26 -10.78
C PRO A 36 -1.52 13.22 -10.13
N ILE A 37 -2.65 12.90 -10.77
CA ILE A 37 -3.46 11.74 -10.37
C ILE A 37 -2.70 10.49 -10.81
N THR A 38 -2.46 9.55 -9.89
CA THR A 38 -1.72 8.31 -10.17
C THR A 38 -2.50 7.07 -9.73
N LEU A 39 -2.04 5.88 -10.13
CA LEU A 39 -2.52 4.60 -9.58
C LEU A 39 -1.67 4.09 -8.40
N GLN A 40 -0.82 4.93 -7.80
CA GLN A 40 0.04 4.55 -6.67
C GLN A 40 -0.78 4.11 -5.44
N THR A 41 -1.82 4.86 -5.09
CA THR A 41 -2.70 4.54 -3.94
C THR A 41 -3.42 3.21 -4.15
N PHE A 42 -3.75 2.85 -5.40
CA PHE A 42 -4.29 1.53 -5.71
C PHE A 42 -3.25 0.42 -5.51
N ALA A 43 -2.00 0.65 -5.95
CA ALA A 43 -0.91 -0.30 -5.70
C ALA A 43 -0.66 -0.54 -4.20
N VAL A 44 -0.78 0.51 -3.38
CA VAL A 44 -0.72 0.45 -1.91
C VAL A 44 -1.81 -0.46 -1.34
N ILE A 45 -3.05 -0.30 -1.83
CA ILE A 45 -4.18 -1.15 -1.43
C ILE A 45 -3.90 -2.62 -1.79
N LEU A 46 -3.45 -2.89 -3.02
CA LEU A 46 -3.11 -4.24 -3.48
C LEU A 46 -1.97 -4.86 -2.65
N ALA A 47 -0.91 -4.11 -2.38
CA ALA A 47 0.18 -4.57 -1.52
C ALA A 47 -0.34 -4.92 -0.12
N GLY A 48 -1.19 -4.08 0.47
CA GLY A 48 -1.84 -4.35 1.75
C GLY A 48 -2.73 -5.59 1.73
N LEU A 49 -3.46 -5.82 0.64
CA LEU A 49 -4.33 -6.98 0.48
C LEU A 49 -3.56 -8.30 0.46
N PHE A 50 -2.58 -8.42 -0.42
CA PHE A 50 -1.96 -9.70 -0.74
C PHE A 50 -0.74 -10.05 0.13
N LEU A 51 -0.02 -9.05 0.65
CA LEU A 51 1.19 -9.27 1.42
C LEU A 51 0.91 -9.25 2.91
N LYS A 52 1.81 -9.87 3.69
CA LYS A 52 1.83 -9.69 5.15
C LYS A 52 2.32 -8.27 5.51
N PRO A 53 2.03 -7.75 6.73
CA PRO A 53 2.33 -6.37 7.09
C PRO A 53 3.78 -5.94 6.85
N LYS A 54 4.74 -6.77 7.30
CA LYS A 54 6.18 -6.50 7.11
C LYS A 54 6.60 -6.51 5.63
N GLN A 55 5.99 -7.38 4.83
CA GLN A 55 6.28 -7.48 3.40
C GLN A 55 5.66 -6.31 2.63
N ALA A 56 4.43 -5.93 2.96
CA ALA A 56 3.74 -4.77 2.37
C ALA A 56 4.51 -3.46 2.63
N PHE A 57 5.00 -3.29 3.86
CA PHE A 57 5.89 -2.18 4.21
C PHE A 57 7.19 -2.24 3.40
N ALA A 58 7.88 -3.38 3.43
CA ALA A 58 9.17 -3.55 2.76
C ALA A 58 9.08 -3.38 1.25
N SER A 59 7.99 -3.80 0.59
CA SER A 59 7.84 -3.68 -0.86
C SER A 59 7.82 -2.23 -1.30
N ILE A 60 7.08 -1.37 -0.61
CA ILE A 60 7.00 0.04 -0.98
C ILE A 60 8.25 0.79 -0.51
N LEU A 61 8.75 0.48 0.69
CA LEU A 61 9.97 1.10 1.19
C LEU A 61 11.18 0.80 0.30
N ALA A 62 11.29 -0.42 -0.25
CA ALA A 62 12.35 -0.77 -1.18
C ALA A 62 12.31 0.11 -2.43
N VAL A 63 11.11 0.39 -2.98
CA VAL A 63 10.97 1.31 -4.13
C VAL A 63 11.42 2.72 -3.75
N ILE A 64 11.02 3.23 -2.58
CA ILE A 64 11.43 4.57 -2.12
C ILE A 64 12.96 4.64 -1.95
N ALA A 65 13.57 3.63 -1.33
CA ALA A 65 15.02 3.56 -1.14
C ALA A 65 15.77 3.54 -2.48
N LEU A 66 15.31 2.75 -3.45
CA LEU A 66 15.87 2.72 -4.80
C LEU A 66 15.63 4.03 -5.57
N THR A 67 14.49 4.67 -5.35
CA THR A 67 14.21 5.98 -5.94
C THR A 67 15.15 7.04 -5.40
N ALA A 68 15.50 6.98 -4.10
CA ALA A 68 16.43 7.91 -3.47
C ALA A 68 17.84 7.88 -4.11
N THR A 69 18.27 6.73 -4.65
CA THR A 69 19.57 6.62 -5.35
C THR A 69 19.57 7.28 -6.74
N GLY A 70 18.43 7.77 -7.22
CA GLY A 70 18.30 8.45 -8.51
C GLY A 70 17.52 7.67 -9.57
N LEU A 71 17.11 6.42 -9.29
CA LEU A 71 16.37 5.62 -10.26
C LEU A 71 14.97 6.20 -10.51
N PRO A 72 14.50 6.30 -11.78
CA PRO A 72 13.24 6.95 -12.14
C PRO A 72 12.01 6.05 -11.90
N LEU A 73 11.82 5.58 -10.66
CA LEU A 73 10.84 4.55 -10.33
C LEU A 73 9.45 5.08 -9.95
N ILE A 74 9.36 6.34 -9.50
CA ILE A 74 8.11 6.93 -9.01
C ILE A 74 7.67 8.01 -10.00
N GLY A 75 6.63 7.71 -10.78
CA GLY A 75 6.08 8.65 -11.78
C GLY A 75 7.07 9.00 -12.89
N GLY A 76 8.05 8.12 -13.15
CA GLY A 76 9.14 8.37 -14.10
C GLY A 76 10.20 9.34 -13.59
N LYS A 77 10.16 9.70 -12.30
CA LYS A 77 11.12 10.58 -11.64
C LYS A 77 11.88 9.81 -10.55
N GLY A 78 13.08 10.28 -10.26
CA GLY A 78 14.00 9.70 -9.29
C GLY A 78 14.78 10.77 -8.53
N GLY A 79 15.47 10.34 -7.48
CA GLY A 79 16.38 11.15 -6.68
C GLY A 79 15.74 11.81 -5.45
N LEU A 80 16.62 12.36 -4.61
CA LEU A 80 16.22 13.04 -3.38
C LEU A 80 15.37 14.29 -3.63
N SER A 81 15.53 14.96 -4.77
CA SER A 81 14.70 16.12 -5.13
C SER A 81 13.21 15.77 -5.26
N LEU A 82 12.87 14.56 -5.72
CA LEU A 82 11.51 14.07 -5.75
C LEU A 82 10.99 13.79 -4.34
N LEU A 83 11.79 13.09 -3.53
CA LEU A 83 11.39 12.66 -2.19
C LEU A 83 11.30 13.82 -1.19
N LEU A 84 12.13 14.84 -1.36
CA LEU A 84 12.11 16.06 -0.55
C LEU A 84 11.21 17.16 -1.14
N GLY A 85 10.59 16.90 -2.29
CA GLY A 85 9.66 17.81 -2.95
C GLY A 85 8.25 17.80 -2.35
N PRO A 86 7.29 18.49 -3.00
CA PRO A 86 5.93 18.67 -2.48
C PRO A 86 5.15 17.36 -2.26
N THR A 87 5.43 16.35 -3.08
CA THR A 87 4.78 15.03 -3.00
C THR A 87 5.45 14.08 -2.00
N GLY A 88 6.57 14.49 -1.39
CA GLY A 88 7.39 13.65 -0.51
C GLY A 88 6.59 13.03 0.64
N GLY A 89 5.81 13.84 1.36
CA GLY A 89 5.00 13.37 2.49
C GLY A 89 3.99 12.28 2.12
N PHE A 90 3.40 12.34 0.92
CA PHE A 90 2.50 11.31 0.41
C PHE A 90 3.27 10.00 0.13
N ILE A 91 4.43 10.12 -0.52
CA ILE A 91 5.30 8.97 -0.85
C ILE A 91 5.76 8.27 0.43
N PHE A 92 6.19 9.01 1.44
CA PHE A 92 6.63 8.45 2.73
C PHE A 92 5.50 7.83 3.55
N ALA A 93 4.23 8.21 3.31
CA ALA A 93 3.08 7.60 3.96
C ALA A 93 2.77 6.20 3.40
N PHE A 94 2.96 5.98 2.10
CA PHE A 94 2.54 4.76 1.39
C PHE A 94 2.99 3.43 2.02
N PRO A 95 4.25 3.26 2.50
CA PRO A 95 4.65 2.02 3.19
C PRO A 95 3.82 1.74 4.44
N PHE A 96 3.51 2.77 5.22
CA PHE A 96 2.70 2.64 6.43
C PHE A 96 1.25 2.33 6.08
N CYS A 97 0.68 3.01 5.08
CA CYS A 97 -0.66 2.73 4.55
C CYS A 97 -0.78 1.25 4.15
N ALA A 98 0.16 0.72 3.35
CA ALA A 98 0.14 -0.69 2.94
C ALA A 98 0.24 -1.66 4.13
N MET A 99 1.09 -1.34 5.11
CA MET A 99 1.23 -2.13 6.33
C MET A 99 -0.08 -2.19 7.13
N PHE A 100 -0.72 -1.04 7.37
CA PHE A 100 -1.95 -0.97 8.15
C PHE A 100 -3.13 -1.61 7.42
N ILE A 101 -3.26 -1.41 6.11
CA ILE A 101 -4.25 -2.11 5.28
C ILE A 101 -4.06 -3.63 5.44
N SER A 102 -2.81 -4.11 5.36
CA SER A 102 -2.53 -5.54 5.55
C SER A 102 -2.90 -6.06 6.93
N LEU A 103 -2.62 -5.30 7.99
CA LEU A 103 -2.96 -5.68 9.36
C LEU A 103 -4.46 -5.82 9.57
N VAL A 104 -5.23 -4.84 9.09
CA VAL A 104 -6.67 -4.77 9.34
C VAL A 104 -7.42 -5.69 8.38
N VAL A 105 -7.22 -5.54 7.07
CA VAL A 105 -7.98 -6.30 6.06
C VAL A 105 -7.67 -7.79 6.13
N GLY A 106 -6.44 -8.18 6.45
CA GLY A 106 -6.08 -9.59 6.65
C GLY A 106 -6.98 -10.29 7.68
N LYS A 107 -7.17 -9.66 8.83
CA LYS A 107 -8.02 -10.18 9.91
C LYS A 107 -9.50 -10.19 9.52
N MET A 108 -9.93 -9.22 8.71
CA MET A 108 -11.32 -9.13 8.25
C MET A 108 -11.67 -10.22 7.25
N LEU A 109 -10.75 -10.54 6.34
CA LEU A 109 -10.94 -11.63 5.37
C LEU A 109 -10.98 -13.01 6.05
N GLU A 110 -10.27 -13.19 7.16
CA GLU A 110 -10.32 -14.41 7.99
C GLU A 110 -11.63 -14.52 8.79
N ASN A 111 -12.41 -13.45 8.92
CA ASN A 111 -13.65 -13.44 9.68
C ASN A 111 -14.83 -13.93 8.82
N GLU A 112 -15.15 -15.22 8.92
CA GLU A 112 -16.24 -15.86 8.18
C GLU A 112 -17.61 -15.20 8.38
N ARG A 113 -17.89 -14.68 9.59
CA ARG A 113 -19.18 -14.02 9.89
C ARG A 113 -19.34 -12.73 9.09
N LEU A 114 -18.26 -11.95 8.97
CA LEU A 114 -18.25 -10.74 8.15
C LEU A 114 -18.38 -11.10 6.68
N MET A 115 -17.59 -12.07 6.20
CA MET A 115 -17.56 -12.47 4.78
C MET A 115 -18.83 -13.17 4.31
N ARG A 116 -19.66 -13.70 5.22
CA ARG A 116 -20.97 -14.27 4.91
C ARG A 116 -21.95 -13.23 4.35
N ASN A 117 -21.93 -12.00 4.86
CA ASN A 117 -22.73 -10.91 4.32
C ASN A 117 -21.85 -10.00 3.47
N LYS A 118 -21.79 -10.31 2.17
CA LYS A 118 -20.92 -9.59 1.21
C LYS A 118 -21.22 -8.10 1.13
N ALA A 119 -22.46 -7.66 1.35
CA ALA A 119 -22.81 -6.24 1.34
C ALA A 119 -22.19 -5.50 2.53
N VAL A 120 -22.31 -6.07 3.74
CA VAL A 120 -21.70 -5.50 4.95
C VAL A 120 -20.18 -5.54 4.84
N ALA A 121 -19.61 -6.66 4.37
CA ALA A 121 -18.18 -6.77 4.12
C ALA A 121 -17.68 -5.70 3.15
N ALA A 122 -18.42 -5.43 2.07
CA ALA A 122 -18.06 -4.41 1.09
C ALA A 122 -18.00 -3.01 1.69
N ILE A 123 -19.04 -2.62 2.44
CA ILE A 123 -19.11 -1.30 3.08
C ILE A 123 -17.96 -1.14 4.09
N VAL A 124 -17.75 -2.14 4.94
CA VAL A 124 -16.72 -2.09 5.98
C VAL A 124 -15.33 -2.05 5.36
N LEU A 125 -15.04 -2.91 4.38
CA LEU A 125 -13.76 -2.91 3.67
C LEU A 125 -13.53 -1.60 2.93
N PHE A 126 -14.58 -1.00 2.34
CA PHE A 126 -14.47 0.29 1.65
C PHE A 126 -14.03 1.39 2.61
N VAL A 127 -14.71 1.54 3.75
CA VAL A 127 -14.38 2.56 4.76
C VAL A 127 -12.95 2.38 5.28
N ILE A 128 -12.55 1.14 5.54
CA ILE A 128 -11.20 0.83 6.01
C ILE A 128 -10.14 1.11 4.93
N MET A 129 -10.36 0.69 3.69
CA MET A 129 -9.41 0.92 2.60
C MET A 129 -9.29 2.40 2.28
N GLU A 130 -10.40 3.13 2.19
CA GLU A 130 -10.39 4.57 1.95
C GLU A 130 -9.68 5.29 3.10
N GLY A 131 -10.03 4.97 4.35
CA GLY A 131 -9.38 5.59 5.51
C GLY A 131 -7.88 5.32 5.60
N LEU A 132 -7.44 4.08 5.33
CA LEU A 132 -6.04 3.70 5.49
C LEU A 132 -5.17 3.99 4.26
N SER A 133 -5.75 4.08 3.06
CA SER A 133 -4.99 4.40 1.84
C SER A 133 -5.00 5.89 1.52
N SER A 134 -6.16 6.54 1.64
CA SER A 134 -6.38 7.92 1.22
C SER A 134 -6.16 8.87 2.40
N LEU A 135 -6.99 8.78 3.45
CA LEU A 135 -6.92 9.70 4.60
C LEU A 135 -5.57 9.63 5.33
N LEU A 136 -5.05 8.43 5.58
CA LEU A 136 -3.75 8.28 6.24
C LEU A 136 -2.60 8.88 5.41
N THR A 137 -2.70 8.81 4.08
CA THR A 137 -1.72 9.47 3.19
C THR A 137 -1.81 10.99 3.33
N TYR A 138 -3.02 11.55 3.41
CA TYR A 138 -3.20 13.00 3.57
C TYR A 138 -2.71 13.53 4.91
N VAL A 139 -2.79 12.75 5.99
CA VAL A 139 -2.29 13.13 7.32
C VAL A 139 -0.80 13.48 7.29
N LEU A 140 0.00 12.78 6.49
CA LEU A 140 1.43 13.06 6.33
C LEU A 140 1.72 13.95 5.10
N GLY A 141 0.97 13.78 4.02
CA GLY A 141 1.17 14.48 2.75
C GLY A 141 0.83 15.96 2.81
N ILE A 142 -0.31 16.33 3.40
CA ILE A 142 -0.78 17.72 3.40
C ILE A 142 0.14 18.63 4.25
N PRO A 143 0.49 18.29 5.52
CA PRO A 143 1.40 19.13 6.30
C PRO A 143 2.79 19.24 5.68
N TRP A 144 3.27 18.17 5.04
CA TRP A 144 4.54 18.19 4.30
C TRP A 144 4.48 19.18 3.13
N MET A 145 3.44 19.10 2.31
CA MET A 145 3.27 19.98 1.16
C MET A 145 3.12 21.45 1.58
N MET A 146 2.35 21.72 2.65
CA MET A 146 2.25 23.07 3.23
C MET A 146 3.62 23.65 3.55
N LYS A 147 4.49 22.87 4.20
CA LYS A 147 5.83 23.30 4.56
C LYS A 147 6.75 23.53 3.35
N ILE A 148 6.66 22.69 2.31
CA ILE A 148 7.54 22.77 1.14
C ILE A 148 7.13 23.89 0.16
N LEU A 149 5.82 24.12 0.01
CA LEU A 149 5.28 25.11 -0.93
C LEU A 149 4.85 26.43 -0.26
N ASP A 150 5.00 26.54 1.06
CA ASP A 150 4.51 27.66 1.87
C ASP A 150 3.01 27.94 1.67
N PHE A 151 2.24 26.85 1.53
CA PHE A 151 0.79 26.92 1.33
C PHE A 151 0.06 27.04 2.66
N THR A 152 -1.02 27.83 2.66
CA THR A 152 -2.06 27.76 3.70
C THR A 152 -2.75 26.40 3.66
N LEU A 153 -3.43 26.03 4.76
CA LEU A 153 -4.18 24.76 4.82
C LEU A 153 -5.21 24.67 3.69
N HIS A 154 -5.90 25.77 3.40
CA HIS A 154 -6.91 25.81 2.34
C HIS A 154 -6.29 25.54 0.96
N GLU A 155 -5.19 26.21 0.63
CA GLU A 155 -4.46 25.99 -0.64
C GLU A 155 -3.96 24.55 -0.76
N ALA A 156 -3.46 23.98 0.33
CA ALA A 156 -3.00 22.60 0.33
C ALA A 156 -4.13 21.59 0.13
N LEU A 157 -5.32 21.83 0.70
CA LEU A 157 -6.49 20.98 0.46
C LEU A 157 -7.01 21.09 -0.98
N VAL A 158 -7.02 22.30 -1.55
CA VAL A 158 -7.39 22.51 -2.96
C VAL A 158 -6.39 21.86 -3.91
N ALA A 159 -5.10 21.94 -3.60
CA ALA A 159 -4.05 21.41 -4.46
C ALA A 159 -3.80 19.89 -4.29
N GLY A 160 -4.07 19.32 -3.12
CA GLY A 160 -3.62 17.98 -2.75
C GLY A 160 -4.68 17.03 -2.20
N PHE A 161 -5.91 17.49 -1.95
CA PHE A 161 -6.98 16.67 -1.37
C PHE A 161 -8.22 16.62 -2.28
N TYR A 162 -8.89 17.74 -2.51
CA TYR A 162 -10.19 17.76 -3.21
C TYR A 162 -10.20 17.11 -4.60
N PRO A 163 -9.18 17.29 -5.46
CA PRO A 163 -9.17 16.68 -6.79
C PRO A 163 -8.99 15.15 -6.77
N PHE A 164 -8.50 14.60 -5.67
CA PHE A 164 -8.07 13.20 -5.57
C PHE A 164 -9.11 12.31 -4.90
N ILE A 165 -9.97 12.85 -4.03
CA ILE A 165 -10.98 12.09 -3.27
C ILE A 165 -11.81 11.16 -4.15
N LEU A 166 -12.37 11.68 -5.25
CA LEU A 166 -13.23 10.87 -6.12
C LEU A 166 -12.44 9.72 -6.75
N GLY A 167 -11.22 10.01 -7.21
CA GLY A 167 -10.33 9.01 -7.77
C GLY A 167 -9.91 7.97 -6.73
N ASP A 168 -9.69 8.36 -5.48
CA ASP A 168 -9.31 7.44 -4.41
C ASP A 168 -10.47 6.56 -3.97
N ALA A 169 -11.68 7.12 -3.86
CA ALA A 169 -12.89 6.35 -3.62
C ALA A 169 -13.09 5.26 -4.69
N ILE A 170 -12.86 5.57 -5.98
CA ILE A 170 -12.93 4.57 -7.05
C ILE A 170 -11.88 3.47 -6.85
N LYS A 171 -10.64 3.83 -6.52
CA LYS A 171 -9.55 2.85 -6.26
C LYS A 171 -9.85 1.97 -5.05
N SER A 172 -10.41 2.55 -3.99
CA SER A 172 -10.86 1.83 -2.80
C SER A 172 -11.98 0.86 -3.13
N ALA A 173 -12.98 1.27 -3.91
CA ALA A 173 -14.06 0.40 -4.38
C ALA A 173 -13.54 -0.78 -5.21
N LEU A 174 -12.56 -0.53 -6.10
CA LEU A 174 -11.88 -1.59 -6.84
C LEU A 174 -11.11 -2.53 -5.91
N GLY A 175 -10.43 -1.99 -4.89
CA GLY A 175 -9.78 -2.76 -3.85
C GLY A 175 -10.74 -3.69 -3.10
N VAL A 176 -11.93 -3.20 -2.77
CA VAL A 176 -12.99 -4.02 -2.16
C VAL A 176 -13.47 -5.12 -3.08
N ALA A 177 -13.70 -4.81 -4.35
CA ALA A 177 -14.11 -5.81 -5.35
C ALA A 177 -13.06 -6.93 -5.47
N VAL A 178 -11.77 -6.57 -5.49
CA VAL A 178 -10.65 -7.52 -5.47
C VAL A 178 -10.64 -8.33 -4.18
N ALA A 179 -10.81 -7.69 -3.03
CA ALA A 179 -10.78 -8.35 -1.72
C ALA A 179 -11.87 -9.40 -1.56
N ILE A 180 -13.10 -9.07 -1.95
CA ILE A 180 -14.25 -9.98 -1.86
C ILE A 180 -14.17 -11.05 -2.96
N GLY A 181 -13.86 -10.66 -4.19
CA GLY A 181 -13.78 -11.58 -5.34
C GLY A 181 -12.67 -12.61 -5.21
N LEU A 182 -11.55 -12.22 -4.61
CA LEU A 182 -10.34 -13.06 -4.48
C LEU A 182 -10.00 -13.44 -3.04
N ALA A 183 -10.95 -13.37 -2.11
CA ALA A 183 -10.71 -13.59 -0.67
C ALA A 183 -9.94 -14.90 -0.38
N SER A 184 -10.38 -16.01 -0.97
CA SER A 184 -9.74 -17.32 -0.79
C SER A 184 -8.31 -17.38 -1.34
N LEU A 185 -8.08 -16.76 -2.51
CA LEU A 185 -6.76 -16.67 -3.11
C LEU A 185 -5.82 -15.76 -2.30
N ILE A 186 -6.32 -14.62 -1.82
CA ILE A 186 -5.58 -13.69 -0.98
C ILE A 186 -5.11 -14.41 0.29
N LEU A 187 -6.02 -15.11 0.98
CA LEU A 187 -5.67 -15.86 2.19
C LEU A 187 -4.65 -16.97 1.91
N ARG A 188 -4.75 -17.67 0.77
CA ARG A 188 -3.77 -18.68 0.35
C ARG A 188 -2.40 -18.08 0.06
N ILE A 189 -2.33 -16.91 -0.56
CA ILE A 189 -1.06 -16.20 -0.83
C ILE A 189 -0.45 -15.71 0.49
N ARG A 190 -1.26 -15.15 1.40
CA ARG A 190 -0.84 -14.67 2.72
C ARG A 190 -0.34 -15.80 3.62
N SER A 191 -0.99 -16.97 3.62
CA SER A 191 -0.55 -18.13 4.39
C SER A 191 0.77 -18.68 3.85
N SER A 192 0.90 -18.75 2.53
CA SER A 192 2.09 -19.32 1.91
C SER A 192 3.31 -18.38 1.96
N SER A 193 3.09 -17.06 1.94
CA SER A 193 4.16 -16.06 2.10
C SER A 193 4.69 -15.97 3.53
N ALA A 194 4.10 -16.70 4.50
CA ALA A 194 4.55 -16.79 5.89
C ALA A 194 5.91 -17.46 6.08
N GLY A 195 6.36 -18.27 5.10
CA GLY A 195 7.39 -19.29 5.33
C GLY A 195 6.82 -20.46 6.13
N ALA A 196 7.01 -21.68 5.63
CA ALA A 196 6.77 -22.87 6.46
C ALA A 196 7.71 -22.84 7.68
N PRO A 197 7.28 -23.31 8.87
CA PRO A 197 8.21 -23.52 9.97
C PRO A 197 9.35 -24.41 9.48
N SER A 198 10.59 -23.95 9.66
CA SER A 198 11.78 -24.70 9.26
C SER A 198 11.73 -26.10 9.86
N ALA A 199 11.96 -27.13 9.06
CA ALA A 199 11.91 -28.56 9.42
C ALA A 199 12.74 -28.98 10.64
N SER A 200 13.58 -28.09 11.20
CA SER A 200 14.34 -28.30 12.44
C SER A 200 13.48 -28.39 13.72
N HIS A 201 12.15 -28.36 13.63
CA HIS A 201 11.25 -28.58 14.77
C HIS A 201 10.51 -29.93 14.71
N GLN A 202 10.58 -30.66 13.59
CA GLN A 202 9.96 -31.99 13.49
C GLN A 202 10.85 -33.10 14.05
N GLU A 203 12.19 -32.94 14.03
CA GLU A 203 13.10 -33.94 14.61
C GLU A 203 13.07 -33.96 16.14
N THR A 204 12.76 -32.86 16.83
CA THR A 204 12.73 -32.84 18.30
C THR A 204 11.43 -33.42 18.88
N MET A 205 10.39 -33.59 18.07
CA MET A 205 9.09 -34.15 18.51
C MET A 205 8.97 -35.67 18.26
N ILE A 206 9.89 -36.25 17.49
CA ILE A 206 9.94 -37.71 17.23
C ILE A 206 10.85 -38.44 18.22
N ILE A 207 11.66 -37.71 19.01
CA ILE A 207 12.64 -38.27 19.96
C ILE A 207 12.21 -38.00 21.42
N ARG A 208 10.91 -37.88 21.70
CA ARG A 208 10.39 -37.82 23.08
C ARG A 208 9.17 -38.70 23.26
#